data_AF-N1QTS5-F1
#
_entry.id   AF-N1QTS5-F1
#
_cell.length_a   1.000
_cell.length_b   1.000
_cell.length_c   1.000
_cell.angle_alpha   90.00
_cell.angle_beta   90.00
_cell.angle_gamma   90.00
#
_symmetry.space_group_name_H-M   'P 1'
#
loop_
_entity.id
_entity.type
_entity.pdbx_description
1 polymer ?
#
loop_
_entity_poly.entity_id
_entity_poly.type
_entity_poly.pdbx_seq_one_letter_code
_entity_poly.pdbx_strand_id
1 'polypeptide(L)'
;MAKIPQDDDFVELYGYIAVRDDLDVLLNYVVNISRDDPIIVEKGSLISMAGGPKRGIYMDDDGLIEYDMRIKRGRQEGDDLQVIDGATILSPWGTSERPFTFNISGDCGGAVAITLAYLSSAVEATVEVLISEVHSSFHMSLGCFTSGCYNENRLFDGVVVKSCALKRSVVAVVRWSSIRLKFKVCAPSSGSESQRRCTFKAKTHGHKTREIKTDFALISVKVTWGRRSTLPGSFPG
;
A
#
# COMPACT_ATOMS: atom_id res chain seq x y z
N MET A 1 -14.42 -4.76 -40.14
CA MET A 1 -13.49 -5.01 -39.01
C MET A 1 -14.13 -4.45 -37.75
N ALA A 2 -14.44 -5.31 -36.80
CA ALA A 2 -15.07 -4.89 -35.55
C ALA A 2 -14.03 -4.16 -34.69
N LYS A 3 -14.26 -2.86 -34.43
CA LYS A 3 -13.64 -2.16 -33.31
C LYS A 3 -14.21 -2.79 -32.04
N ILE A 4 -13.39 -3.54 -31.33
CA ILE A 4 -13.68 -3.87 -29.94
C ILE A 4 -13.71 -2.51 -29.21
N PRO A 5 -14.74 -2.20 -28.40
CA PRO A 5 -14.72 -0.99 -27.59
C PRO A 5 -13.47 -1.08 -26.72
N GLN A 6 -12.55 -0.14 -26.88
CA GLN A 6 -11.45 0.04 -25.95
C GLN A 6 -12.12 0.50 -24.65
N ASP A 7 -12.22 -0.42 -23.70
CA ASP A 7 -12.90 -0.20 -22.42
C ASP A 7 -12.13 0.92 -21.71
N ASP A 8 -12.67 2.14 -21.78
CA ASP A 8 -12.00 3.38 -21.39
C ASP A 8 -11.80 3.48 -19.86
N ASP A 9 -12.18 2.43 -19.12
CA ASP A 9 -12.13 2.37 -17.67
C ASP A 9 -10.81 1.81 -17.13
N PHE A 10 -10.04 1.04 -17.91
CA PHE A 10 -8.76 0.48 -17.47
C PHE A 10 -7.55 1.19 -18.09
N VAL A 11 -6.52 1.42 -17.28
CA VAL A 11 -5.27 2.06 -17.70
C VAL A 11 -4.05 1.31 -17.19
N GLU A 12 -2.96 1.33 -17.97
CA GLU A 12 -1.64 0.87 -17.54
C GLU A 12 -0.94 1.99 -16.76
N LEU A 13 -0.92 1.90 -15.44
CA LEU A 13 -0.35 2.91 -14.54
C LEU A 13 1.06 2.51 -14.08
N TYR A 14 1.99 3.46 -14.11
CA TYR A 14 3.32 3.33 -13.54
C TYR A 14 3.79 4.64 -12.90
N GLY A 15 4.94 4.61 -12.23
CA GLY A 15 5.52 5.77 -11.56
C GLY A 15 5.73 5.53 -10.06
N TYR A 16 5.89 6.61 -9.31
CA TYR A 16 6.14 6.53 -7.87
C TYR A 16 5.40 7.60 -7.06
N ILE A 17 5.19 7.26 -5.78
CA ILE A 17 4.83 8.19 -4.71
C ILE A 17 5.76 7.86 -3.55
N ALA A 18 6.51 8.85 -3.07
CA ALA A 18 7.50 8.68 -2.01
C ALA A 18 7.37 9.80 -0.97
N VAL A 19 7.74 9.48 0.26
CA VAL A 19 7.75 10.44 1.37
C VAL A 19 9.19 10.67 1.82
N ARG A 20 9.55 11.94 2.02
CA ARG A 20 10.71 12.36 2.81
C ARG A 20 10.21 12.81 4.17
N ASP A 21 10.83 12.29 5.20
CA ASP A 21 10.40 12.46 6.57
C ASP A 21 11.61 12.77 7.46
N ASP A 22 11.37 13.05 8.74
CA ASP A 22 12.42 13.57 9.63
C ASP A 22 13.43 12.50 10.05
N LEU A 23 13.12 11.22 9.78
CA LEU A 23 14.01 10.12 10.14
C LEU A 23 15.16 9.96 9.13
N ASP A 24 14.87 10.11 7.84
CA ASP A 24 15.86 10.06 6.77
C ASP A 24 15.31 10.80 5.54
N VAL A 25 16.03 11.85 5.12
CA VAL A 25 15.65 12.74 4.02
C VAL A 25 15.63 12.06 2.64
N LEU A 26 16.09 10.80 2.53
CA LEU A 26 16.01 9.99 1.33
C LEU A 26 14.57 9.49 1.06
N LEU A 27 14.31 9.17 -0.21
CA LEU A 27 12.99 8.72 -0.67
C LEU A 27 12.57 7.40 -0.02
N ASN A 28 11.50 7.46 0.78
CA ASN A 28 10.77 6.29 1.25
C ASN A 28 9.54 6.05 0.37
N TYR A 29 9.68 5.17 -0.63
CA TYR A 29 8.65 4.89 -1.62
C TYR A 29 7.43 4.21 -1.02
N VAL A 30 6.25 4.82 -1.13
CA VAL A 30 4.96 4.19 -0.79
C VAL A 30 4.42 3.41 -1.99
N VAL A 31 4.58 3.98 -3.19
CA VAL A 31 4.31 3.36 -4.48
C VAL A 31 5.57 3.47 -5.33
N ASN A 32 5.95 2.39 -6.01
CA ASN A 32 7.06 2.38 -6.96
C ASN A 32 6.83 1.28 -7.99
N ILE A 33 6.39 1.68 -9.18
CA ILE A 33 5.93 0.81 -10.25
C ILE A 33 6.75 1.14 -11.49
N SER A 34 7.41 0.12 -12.05
CA SER A 34 8.23 0.27 -13.25
C SER A 34 7.36 0.46 -14.49
N ARG A 35 7.82 1.27 -15.44
CA ARG A 35 7.21 1.37 -16.78
C ARG A 35 7.24 0.03 -17.55
N ASP A 36 8.24 -0.80 -17.27
CA ASP A 36 8.42 -2.11 -17.91
C ASP A 36 7.39 -3.14 -17.42
N ASP A 37 6.89 -2.97 -16.19
CA ASP A 37 5.90 -3.84 -15.55
C ASP A 37 4.81 -2.96 -14.88
N PRO A 38 3.99 -2.25 -15.70
CA PRO A 38 2.95 -1.37 -15.20
C PRO A 38 1.80 -2.20 -14.61
N ILE A 39 1.03 -1.60 -13.70
CA ILE A 39 -0.19 -2.24 -13.19
C ILE A 39 -1.38 -1.82 -14.04
N ILE A 40 -2.32 -2.74 -14.26
CA ILE A 40 -3.61 -2.42 -14.87
C ILE A 40 -4.57 -2.04 -13.74
N VAL A 41 -5.11 -0.82 -13.80
CA VAL A 41 -6.05 -0.30 -12.80
C VAL A 41 -7.30 0.26 -13.45
N GLU A 42 -8.44 0.05 -12.81
CA GLU A 42 -9.69 0.71 -13.15
C GLU A 42 -9.66 2.16 -12.62
N LYS A 43 -10.15 3.12 -13.40
CA LYS A 43 -10.29 4.52 -12.97
C LYS A 43 -11.13 4.59 -11.68
N GLY A 44 -10.62 5.28 -10.66
CA GLY A 44 -11.28 5.39 -9.35
C GLY A 44 -11.01 4.22 -8.39
N SER A 45 -10.25 3.19 -8.81
CA SER A 45 -9.82 2.12 -7.92
C SER A 45 -8.62 2.51 -7.04
N LEU A 46 -8.34 1.69 -6.01
CA LEU A 46 -7.18 1.88 -5.14
C LEU A 46 -5.91 1.42 -5.83
N ILE A 47 -4.85 2.24 -5.74
CA ILE A 47 -3.51 1.85 -6.17
C ILE A 47 -2.91 0.89 -5.13
N SER A 48 -2.39 -0.25 -5.60
CA SER A 48 -1.70 -1.21 -4.74
C SER A 48 -0.35 -0.65 -4.27
N MET A 49 -0.12 -0.61 -2.96
CA MET A 49 1.14 -0.26 -2.33
C MET A 49 2.05 -1.48 -2.22
N ALA A 50 2.13 -2.27 -3.29
CA ALA A 50 2.90 -3.51 -3.32
C ALA A 50 4.38 -3.25 -3.06
N GLY A 51 4.88 -3.80 -1.96
CA GLY A 51 6.23 -3.56 -1.44
C GLY A 51 6.39 -2.32 -0.55
N GLY A 52 5.46 -1.36 -0.64
CA GLY A 52 5.28 -0.25 0.29
C GLY A 52 6.56 0.49 0.72
N PRO A 53 6.46 1.29 1.80
CA PRO A 53 7.63 1.94 2.38
C PRO A 53 8.56 0.91 3.01
N LYS A 54 9.87 1.14 2.90
CA LYS A 54 10.91 0.24 3.43
C LYS A 54 11.03 0.31 4.95
N ARG A 55 10.53 1.40 5.54
CA ARG A 55 10.56 1.77 6.95
C ARG A 55 9.32 2.60 7.29
N GLY A 56 9.00 2.75 8.57
CA GLY A 56 7.95 3.66 9.02
C GLY A 56 8.21 5.10 8.56
N ILE A 57 7.11 5.82 8.34
CA ILE A 57 7.13 7.26 8.05
C ILE A 57 6.97 8.01 9.37
N TYR A 58 7.96 8.83 9.73
CA TYR A 58 8.00 9.60 10.97
C TYR A 58 8.01 11.10 10.66
N MET A 59 6.95 11.79 11.05
CA MET A 59 6.75 13.22 10.79
C MET A 59 6.48 13.92 12.12
N ASP A 60 7.47 14.62 12.64
CA ASP A 60 7.37 15.57 13.77
C ASP A 60 7.24 17.01 13.24
N ASP A 61 7.93 17.29 12.13
CA ASP A 61 7.85 18.53 11.35
C ASP A 61 7.21 18.28 9.95
N ASP A 62 7.34 19.27 9.06
CA ASP A 62 6.88 19.21 7.68
C ASP A 62 7.55 18.08 6.90
N GLY A 63 6.76 17.09 6.45
CA GLY A 63 7.22 16.07 5.51
C GLY A 63 6.95 16.48 4.06
N LEU A 64 7.67 15.86 3.12
CA LEU A 64 7.49 16.09 1.69
C LEU A 64 6.97 14.82 1.02
N ILE A 65 5.85 14.90 0.29
CA ILE A 65 5.45 13.85 -0.65
C ILE A 65 5.91 14.26 -2.04
N GLU A 66 6.77 13.44 -2.64
CA GLU A 66 7.17 13.53 -4.05
C GLU A 66 6.46 12.47 -4.87
N TYR A 67 6.02 12.83 -6.07
CA TYR A 67 5.25 11.94 -6.93
C TYR A 67 5.50 12.22 -8.40
N ASP A 68 5.56 11.16 -9.19
CA ASP A 68 5.46 11.19 -10.66
C ASP A 68 4.72 9.91 -11.06
N MET A 69 3.46 10.06 -11.49
CA MET A 69 2.61 8.94 -11.91
C MET A 69 2.15 9.17 -13.34
N ARG A 70 2.17 8.11 -14.15
CA ARG A 70 1.91 8.18 -15.59
C ARG A 70 1.10 7.00 -16.10
N ILE A 71 0.30 7.24 -17.13
CA ILE A 71 -0.42 6.21 -17.88
C ILE A 71 0.37 5.88 -19.13
N LYS A 72 0.77 4.62 -19.26
CA LYS A 72 1.46 4.10 -20.44
C LYS A 72 0.51 4.10 -21.64
N ARG A 73 0.92 4.70 -22.75
CA ARG A 73 0.15 4.76 -24.01
C ARG A 73 0.94 4.25 -25.20
N GLY A 74 2.27 4.38 -25.16
CA GLY A 74 3.14 4.06 -26.28
C GLY A 74 4.35 3.23 -25.92
N ARG A 75 5.24 3.06 -26.89
CA ARG A 75 6.49 2.33 -26.69
C ARG A 75 7.51 3.16 -25.93
N GLN A 76 7.50 4.47 -26.12
CA GLN A 76 8.45 5.40 -25.51
C GLN A 76 7.77 6.23 -24.42
N GLU A 77 8.55 6.64 -23.43
CA GLU A 77 8.06 7.43 -22.30
C GLU A 77 7.44 8.78 -22.72
N GLY A 78 7.92 9.36 -23.82
CA GLY A 78 7.38 10.61 -24.36
C GLY A 78 5.95 10.51 -24.92
N ASP A 79 5.45 9.30 -25.15
CA ASP A 79 4.06 9.07 -25.58
C ASP A 79 3.09 8.97 -24.39
N ASP A 80 3.62 8.83 -23.17
CA ASP A 80 2.84 8.49 -21.99
C ASP A 80 2.19 9.73 -21.37
N LEU A 81 1.02 9.52 -20.77
CA LEU A 81 0.23 10.61 -20.19
C LEU A 81 0.64 10.82 -18.74
N GLN A 82 1.17 11.99 -18.42
CA GLN A 82 1.44 12.39 -17.04
C GLN A 82 0.13 12.60 -16.28
N VAL A 83 -0.04 11.87 -15.17
CA VAL A 83 -1.24 11.95 -14.30
C VAL A 83 -1.01 12.99 -13.22
N ILE A 84 0.13 12.91 -12.52
CA ILE A 84 0.60 13.87 -11.52
C ILE A 84 2.13 13.90 -11.57
N ASP A 85 2.72 15.07 -11.34
CA ASP A 85 4.16 15.26 -11.18
C ASP A 85 4.40 16.46 -10.27
N GLY A 86 5.32 16.31 -9.33
CA GLY A 86 5.73 17.36 -8.42
C GLY A 86 5.88 16.89 -6.98
N ALA A 87 5.73 17.84 -6.05
CA ALA A 87 5.85 17.59 -4.64
C ALA A 87 4.88 18.45 -3.83
N THR A 88 4.42 17.94 -2.69
CA THR A 88 3.61 18.70 -1.74
C THR A 88 4.18 18.58 -0.33
N ILE A 89 4.21 19.70 0.39
CA ILE A 89 4.55 19.72 1.81
C ILE A 89 3.33 19.27 2.60
N LEU A 90 3.58 18.47 3.64
CA LEU A 90 2.60 18.02 4.61
C LEU A 90 3.02 18.46 6.00
N SER A 91 2.30 19.43 6.54
CA SER A 91 2.46 19.84 7.92
C SER A 91 1.63 18.94 8.84
N PRO A 92 2.22 18.38 9.91
CA PRO A 92 1.46 17.65 10.93
C PRO A 92 0.52 18.60 11.70
N TRP A 93 0.88 19.90 11.80
CA TRP A 93 0.11 20.93 12.47
C TRP A 93 -1.23 21.19 11.78
N GLY A 94 -2.33 20.93 12.49
CA GLY A 94 -3.70 21.12 11.99
C GLY A 94 -4.34 19.87 11.38
N THR A 95 -3.59 18.77 11.24
CA THR A 95 -4.16 17.48 10.83
C THR A 95 -4.79 16.80 12.05
N SER A 96 -6.09 16.55 12.01
CA SER A 96 -6.74 15.78 13.08
C SER A 96 -6.17 14.35 13.11
N GLU A 97 -6.26 13.64 14.22
CA GLU A 97 -5.98 12.17 14.28
C GLU A 97 -6.92 11.34 13.38
N ARG A 98 -7.82 11.98 12.63
CA ARG A 98 -8.68 11.33 11.64
C ARG A 98 -8.02 11.36 10.26
N PRO A 99 -8.23 10.32 9.45
CA PRO A 99 -7.79 10.33 8.06
C PRO A 99 -8.34 11.54 7.32
N PHE A 100 -7.51 12.22 6.56
CA PHE A 100 -7.94 13.24 5.61
C PHE A 100 -7.54 12.83 4.20
N THR A 101 -8.37 13.23 3.24
CA THR A 101 -8.15 12.97 1.82
C THR A 101 -7.97 14.30 1.11
N PHE A 102 -6.96 14.40 0.27
CA PHE A 102 -6.77 15.51 -0.66
C PHE A 102 -6.49 14.97 -2.06
N ASN A 103 -6.78 15.78 -3.07
CA ASN A 103 -6.60 15.40 -4.46
C ASN A 103 -5.39 16.13 -5.02
N ILE A 104 -4.48 15.38 -5.63
CA ILE A 104 -3.40 15.92 -6.45
C ILE A 104 -3.89 15.86 -7.88
N SER A 105 -4.02 17.02 -8.52
CA SER A 105 -4.46 17.11 -9.92
C SER A 105 -3.24 17.41 -10.78
N GLY A 106 -3.09 16.71 -11.90
CA GLY A 106 -2.10 17.04 -12.92
C GLY A 106 -2.70 17.85 -14.06
N ASP A 107 -1.82 18.37 -14.90
CA ASP A 107 -2.17 19.31 -15.97
C ASP A 107 -3.06 18.70 -17.07
N CYS A 108 -3.03 17.38 -17.21
CA CYS A 108 -3.77 16.65 -18.25
C CYS A 108 -5.15 16.17 -17.79
N GLY A 109 -5.70 16.72 -16.71
CA GLY A 109 -7.02 16.35 -16.17
C GLY A 109 -7.06 15.02 -15.40
N GLY A 110 -5.90 14.38 -15.20
CA GLY A 110 -5.73 13.27 -14.28
C GLY A 110 -5.64 13.74 -12.84
N ALA A 111 -6.13 12.94 -11.89
CA ALA A 111 -5.98 13.21 -10.47
C ALA A 111 -5.78 11.94 -9.66
N VAL A 112 -5.01 12.04 -8.59
CA VAL A 112 -4.82 10.98 -7.60
C VAL A 112 -5.30 11.50 -6.24
N ALA A 113 -6.24 10.79 -5.65
CA ALA A 113 -6.66 11.05 -4.27
C ALA A 113 -5.69 10.37 -3.31
N ILE A 114 -5.12 11.13 -2.38
CA ILE A 114 -4.28 10.61 -1.30
C ILE A 114 -5.04 10.75 0.01
N THR A 115 -5.26 9.63 0.69
CA THR A 115 -5.72 9.62 2.08
C THR A 115 -4.53 9.34 2.99
N LEU A 116 -4.34 10.18 4.00
CA LEU A 116 -3.34 9.95 5.03
C LEU A 116 -3.94 10.15 6.43
N ALA A 117 -3.32 9.52 7.42
CA ALA A 117 -3.75 9.57 8.80
C ALA A 117 -2.52 9.72 9.71
N TYR A 118 -2.54 10.73 10.57
CA TYR A 118 -1.53 10.90 11.61
C TYR A 118 -1.87 10.01 12.80
N LEU A 119 -0.97 9.10 13.17
CA LEU A 119 -1.19 8.12 14.23
C LEU A 119 -0.29 8.42 15.42
N SER A 120 -0.86 9.04 16.46
CA SER A 120 -0.15 9.28 17.72
C SER A 120 0.18 7.96 18.42
N SER A 121 1.38 7.89 19.02
CA SER A 121 1.84 6.70 19.76
C SER A 121 1.77 5.39 18.95
N ALA A 122 2.14 5.41 17.67
CA ALA A 122 2.15 4.22 16.81
C ALA A 122 3.46 3.42 16.90
N VAL A 123 3.37 2.12 16.60
CA VAL A 123 4.49 1.21 16.37
C VAL A 123 4.57 0.81 14.90
N GLU A 124 5.79 0.60 14.40
CA GLU A 124 6.03 0.07 13.08
C GLU A 124 5.68 -1.42 13.03
N ALA A 125 4.84 -1.81 12.07
CA ALA A 125 4.50 -3.20 11.77
C ALA A 125 5.02 -3.56 10.38
N THR A 126 5.97 -4.49 10.32
CA THR A 126 6.39 -5.11 9.07
C THR A 126 5.54 -6.35 8.82
N VAL A 127 4.80 -6.35 7.71
CA VAL A 127 3.99 -7.47 7.24
C VAL A 127 4.76 -8.24 6.17
N GLU A 128 5.01 -9.51 6.44
CA GLU A 128 5.68 -10.44 5.52
C GLU A 128 4.69 -11.57 5.19
N VAL A 129 4.50 -11.85 3.90
CA VAL A 129 3.57 -12.88 3.43
C VAL A 129 4.30 -13.86 2.55
N LEU A 130 4.22 -15.14 2.92
CA LEU A 130 4.70 -16.27 2.15
C LEU A 130 3.50 -17.06 1.64
N ILE A 131 3.47 -17.32 0.35
CA ILE A 131 2.48 -18.18 -0.30
C ILE A 131 3.19 -19.46 -0.71
N SER A 132 2.69 -20.59 -0.23
CA SER A 132 3.24 -21.92 -0.49
C SER A 132 2.12 -22.89 -0.88
N GLU A 133 2.49 -24.10 -1.30
CA GLU A 133 1.53 -25.16 -1.64
C GLU A 133 0.48 -24.70 -2.66
N VAL A 134 0.88 -23.94 -3.68
CA VAL A 134 -0.03 -23.43 -4.70
C VAL A 134 -0.50 -24.57 -5.61
N HIS A 135 -1.79 -24.88 -5.56
CA HIS A 135 -2.42 -25.97 -6.31
C HIS A 135 -2.99 -25.53 -7.67
N SER A 136 -3.38 -24.25 -7.78
CA SER A 136 -3.90 -23.65 -9.02
C SER A 136 -3.67 -22.15 -9.01
N SER A 137 -3.75 -21.49 -10.18
CA SER A 137 -3.62 -20.04 -10.27
C SER A 137 -4.84 -19.34 -9.70
N PHE A 138 -4.64 -18.30 -8.89
CA PHE A 138 -5.72 -17.49 -8.32
C PHE A 138 -5.34 -16.03 -8.28
N HIS A 139 -6.36 -15.16 -8.30
CA HIS A 139 -6.18 -13.74 -8.01
C HIS A 139 -6.31 -13.50 -6.50
N MET A 140 -5.41 -12.72 -5.92
CA MET A 140 -5.43 -12.40 -4.50
C MET A 140 -5.26 -10.90 -4.28
N SER A 141 -6.09 -10.34 -3.40
CA SER A 141 -5.84 -9.02 -2.83
C SER A 141 -5.65 -9.09 -1.32
N LEU A 142 -4.70 -8.29 -0.82
CA LEU A 142 -4.38 -8.12 0.58
C LEU A 142 -4.68 -6.69 1.01
N GLY A 143 -5.79 -6.53 1.73
CA GLY A 143 -6.15 -5.28 2.39
C GLY A 143 -5.62 -5.23 3.82
N CYS A 144 -5.06 -4.09 4.21
CA CYS A 144 -4.60 -3.81 5.56
C CYS A 144 -5.40 -2.67 6.18
N PHE A 145 -5.90 -2.92 7.39
CA PHE A 145 -6.65 -1.96 8.19
C PHE A 145 -5.93 -1.75 9.51
N THR A 146 -5.52 -0.52 9.77
CA THR A 146 -4.86 -0.12 11.02
C THR A 146 -5.82 0.71 11.83
N SER A 147 -5.85 0.52 13.14
CA SER A 147 -6.67 1.37 14.00
C SER A 147 -6.21 2.82 13.93
N GLY A 148 -7.14 3.75 13.70
CA GLY A 148 -6.85 5.15 13.40
C GLY A 148 -6.98 5.49 11.91
N CYS A 149 -6.99 4.49 11.02
CA CYS A 149 -7.36 4.66 9.62
C CYS A 149 -8.39 3.61 9.20
N TYR A 150 -9.62 4.05 8.94
CA TYR A 150 -10.70 3.15 8.50
C TYR A 150 -10.57 2.74 7.03
N ASN A 151 -9.69 3.40 6.28
CA ASN A 151 -9.49 3.13 4.86
C ASN A 151 -8.59 1.91 4.65
N GLU A 152 -8.86 1.19 3.57
CA GLU A 152 -8.08 0.01 3.19
C GLU A 152 -6.74 0.42 2.59
N ASN A 153 -5.65 -0.06 3.20
CA ASN A 153 -4.32 -0.01 2.62
C ASN A 153 -4.12 -1.28 1.79
N ARG A 154 -4.18 -1.18 0.46
CA ARG A 154 -3.97 -2.34 -0.44
C ARG A 154 -2.47 -2.67 -0.46
N LEU A 155 -2.05 -3.73 0.23
CA LEU A 155 -0.64 -4.13 0.30
C LEU A 155 -0.21 -5.05 -0.84
N PHE A 156 -1.17 -5.74 -1.46
CA PHE A 156 -0.95 -6.58 -2.62
C PHE A 156 -2.26 -6.69 -3.40
N ASP A 157 -2.15 -6.72 -4.72
CA ASP A 157 -3.25 -7.04 -5.61
C ASP A 157 -2.67 -7.66 -6.88
N GLY A 158 -3.05 -8.89 -7.20
CA GLY A 158 -2.52 -9.56 -8.39
C GLY A 158 -2.70 -11.07 -8.43
N VAL A 159 -2.23 -11.66 -9.53
CA VAL A 159 -2.34 -13.09 -9.81
C VAL A 159 -1.17 -13.87 -9.19
N VAL A 160 -1.50 -14.93 -8.47
CA VAL A 160 -0.54 -15.89 -7.90
C VAL A 160 -0.60 -17.17 -8.72
N VAL A 161 0.51 -17.50 -9.38
CA VAL A 161 0.63 -18.69 -10.25
C VAL A 161 1.48 -19.79 -9.60
N LYS A 162 2.39 -19.41 -8.70
CA LYS A 162 3.32 -20.32 -8.02
C LYS A 162 3.63 -19.81 -6.62
N SER A 163 4.21 -20.68 -5.79
CA SER A 163 4.71 -20.32 -4.47
C SER A 163 5.69 -19.15 -4.56
N CYS A 164 5.49 -18.13 -3.74
CA CYS A 164 6.30 -16.93 -3.73
C CYS A 164 6.24 -16.23 -2.36
N ALA A 165 7.26 -15.42 -2.07
CA ALA A 165 7.20 -14.43 -1.01
C ALA A 165 6.81 -13.09 -1.60
N LEU A 166 5.81 -12.43 -1.01
CA LEU A 166 5.46 -11.07 -1.38
C LEU A 166 6.54 -10.10 -0.86
N LYS A 167 6.70 -8.97 -1.53
CA LYS A 167 7.50 -7.86 -1.00
C LYS A 167 6.90 -7.47 0.37
N ARG A 168 7.76 -7.32 1.38
CA ARG A 168 7.34 -6.89 2.71
C ARG A 168 6.68 -5.51 2.63
N SER A 169 5.71 -5.24 3.50
CA SER A 169 5.09 -3.92 3.62
C SER A 169 5.23 -3.40 5.05
N VAL A 170 5.53 -2.12 5.18
CA VAL A 170 5.59 -1.45 6.50
C VAL A 170 4.37 -0.57 6.68
N VAL A 171 3.69 -0.70 7.81
CA VAL A 171 2.53 0.12 8.19
C VAL A 171 2.63 0.57 9.65
N ALA A 172 2.06 1.73 9.96
CA ALA A 172 1.97 2.22 11.34
C ALA A 172 0.70 1.70 12.02
N VAL A 173 0.82 1.28 13.29
CA VAL A 173 -0.29 0.76 14.09
C VAL A 173 -0.27 1.41 15.47
N VAL A 174 -1.37 2.05 15.88
CA VAL A 174 -1.49 2.66 17.21
C VAL A 174 -1.24 1.62 18.31
N ARG A 175 -0.45 2.00 19.33
CA ARG A 175 -0.21 1.15 20.51
C ARG A 175 -1.53 0.71 21.14
N TRP A 176 -1.52 -0.48 21.75
CA TRP A 176 -2.68 -1.09 22.41
C TRP A 176 -3.84 -1.47 21.49
N SER A 177 -3.69 -1.28 20.18
CA SER A 177 -4.70 -1.63 19.21
C SER A 177 -4.27 -2.83 18.36
N SER A 178 -4.80 -2.97 17.14
CA SER A 178 -4.54 -4.10 16.27
C SER A 178 -4.47 -3.71 14.79
N ILE A 179 -3.65 -4.46 14.06
CA ILE A 179 -3.69 -4.51 12.60
C ILE A 179 -4.61 -5.66 12.18
N ARG A 180 -5.50 -5.39 11.23
CA ARG A 180 -6.39 -6.38 10.62
C ARG A 180 -6.03 -6.53 9.15
N LEU A 181 -5.69 -7.76 8.76
CA LEU A 181 -5.38 -8.12 7.39
C LEU A 181 -6.55 -8.90 6.79
N LYS A 182 -6.93 -8.54 5.57
CA LYS A 182 -8.04 -9.09 4.82
C LYS A 182 -7.49 -9.67 3.52
N PHE A 183 -7.64 -10.98 3.36
CA PHE A 183 -7.29 -11.70 2.15
C PHE A 183 -8.58 -11.98 1.40
N LYS A 184 -8.64 -11.53 0.15
CA LYS A 184 -9.66 -11.96 -0.81
C LYS A 184 -8.97 -12.82 -1.86
N VAL A 185 -9.51 -13.99 -2.11
CA VAL A 185 -8.97 -14.94 -3.08
C VAL A 185 -10.09 -15.33 -4.05
N CYS A 186 -9.84 -15.15 -5.34
CA CYS A 186 -10.78 -15.47 -6.40
C CYS A 186 -10.13 -16.41 -7.41
N ALA A 187 -10.83 -17.48 -7.79
CA ALA A 187 -10.41 -18.29 -8.92
C ALA A 187 -10.90 -17.64 -10.24
N PRO A 188 -10.05 -17.52 -11.26
CA PRO A 188 -10.47 -17.01 -12.57
C PRO A 188 -11.57 -17.86 -13.23
N SER A 189 -11.63 -19.16 -12.92
CA SER A 189 -12.48 -20.14 -13.62
C SER A 189 -13.87 -20.35 -12.99
N SER A 190 -14.04 -20.11 -11.69
CA SER A 190 -15.29 -20.42 -10.98
C SER A 190 -16.09 -19.17 -10.54
N GLY A 191 -15.47 -17.98 -10.58
CA GLY A 191 -16.06 -16.76 -10.02
C GLY A 191 -16.27 -16.78 -8.50
N SER A 192 -15.83 -17.84 -7.80
CA SER A 192 -16.03 -17.96 -6.36
C SER A 192 -14.99 -17.10 -5.61
N GLU A 193 -15.46 -16.07 -4.92
CA GLU A 193 -14.66 -15.24 -4.01
C GLU A 193 -14.69 -15.85 -2.60
N SER A 194 -13.52 -16.16 -2.05
CA SER A 194 -13.36 -16.52 -0.64
C SER A 194 -12.64 -15.40 0.11
N GLN A 195 -13.12 -15.12 1.32
CA GLN A 195 -12.53 -14.08 2.16
C GLN A 195 -12.01 -14.67 3.47
N ARG A 196 -10.77 -14.34 3.82
CA ARG A 196 -10.15 -14.68 5.11
C ARG A 196 -9.65 -13.41 5.80
N ARG A 197 -9.67 -13.40 7.13
CA ARG A 197 -9.20 -12.28 7.94
C ARG A 197 -8.33 -12.77 9.08
N CYS A 198 -7.29 -12.01 9.39
CA CYS A 198 -6.51 -12.23 10.60
C CYS A 198 -6.20 -10.89 11.28
N THR A 199 -6.04 -10.93 12.60
CA THR A 199 -5.82 -9.75 13.43
C THR A 199 -4.63 -10.00 14.34
N PHE A 200 -3.75 -9.01 14.43
CA PHE A 200 -2.59 -9.02 15.30
C PHE A 200 -2.65 -7.82 16.24
N LYS A 201 -2.58 -8.07 17.54
CA LYS A 201 -2.46 -7.00 18.55
C LYS A 201 -1.09 -6.36 18.44
N ALA A 202 -1.06 -5.03 18.45
CA ALA A 202 0.16 -4.24 18.44
C ALA A 202 1.02 -4.59 19.67
N LYS A 203 2.33 -4.69 19.45
CA LYS A 203 3.33 -4.92 20.50
C LYS A 203 4.50 -3.97 20.28
N THR A 204 5.31 -3.78 21.33
CA THR A 204 6.53 -2.95 21.25
C THR A 204 7.64 -3.63 20.46
N HIS A 205 7.72 -4.95 20.50
CA HIS A 205 8.74 -5.75 19.82
C HIS A 205 8.27 -7.19 19.61
N GLY A 206 9.05 -7.94 18.84
CA GLY A 206 8.82 -9.35 18.54
C GLY A 206 7.96 -9.55 17.29
N HIS A 207 7.60 -10.80 17.02
CA HIS A 207 6.78 -11.13 15.85
C HIS A 207 5.68 -12.13 16.21
N LYS A 208 4.71 -12.26 15.33
CA LYS A 208 3.71 -13.33 15.39
C LYS A 208 3.37 -13.78 13.98
N THR A 209 3.29 -15.08 13.81
CA THR A 209 2.94 -15.73 12.53
C THR A 209 1.56 -16.35 12.63
N ARG A 210 0.82 -16.34 11.51
CA ARG A 210 -0.43 -17.08 11.33
C ARG A 210 -0.46 -17.69 9.95
N GLU A 211 -0.95 -18.91 9.88
CA GLU A 211 -1.22 -19.59 8.63
C GLU A 211 -2.72 -19.50 8.28
N ILE A 212 -3.00 -19.38 7.00
CA ILE A 212 -4.33 -19.31 6.42
C ILE A 212 -4.36 -20.33 5.30
N LYS A 213 -5.11 -21.40 5.52
CA LYS A 213 -5.39 -22.41 4.49
C LYS A 213 -6.52 -21.92 3.61
N THR A 214 -6.30 -21.96 2.30
CA THR A 214 -7.31 -21.72 1.27
C THR A 214 -7.37 -22.93 0.37
N ASP A 215 -8.39 -23.01 -0.48
CA ASP A 215 -8.52 -24.11 -1.44
C ASP A 215 -7.43 -24.07 -2.53
N PHE A 216 -6.71 -22.94 -2.64
CA PHE A 216 -5.73 -22.68 -3.69
C PHE A 216 -4.28 -22.76 -3.21
N ALA A 217 -4.02 -22.37 -1.96
CA ALA A 217 -2.69 -22.26 -1.38
C ALA A 217 -2.69 -22.18 0.15
N LEU A 218 -1.52 -22.41 0.74
CA LEU A 218 -1.20 -22.07 2.13
C LEU A 218 -0.57 -20.67 2.18
N ILE A 219 -1.20 -19.76 2.91
CA ILE A 219 -0.70 -18.39 3.10
C ILE A 219 -0.19 -18.24 4.52
N SER A 220 1.10 -18.00 4.70
CA SER A 220 1.73 -17.71 5.99
C SER A 220 2.00 -16.22 6.10
N VAL A 221 1.52 -15.61 7.18
CA VAL A 221 1.59 -14.17 7.43
C VAL A 221 2.33 -13.94 8.72
N LYS A 222 3.46 -13.25 8.64
CA LYS A 222 4.27 -12.84 9.78
C LYS A 222 4.17 -11.33 9.95
N VAL A 223 3.80 -10.89 11.15
CA VAL A 223 3.85 -9.48 11.53
C VAL A 223 4.96 -9.31 12.56
N THR A 224 5.93 -8.46 12.23
CA THR A 224 7.06 -8.11 13.10
C THR A 224 6.90 -6.67 13.58
N TRP A 225 7.05 -6.45 14.88
CA TRP A 225 6.93 -5.15 15.51
C TRP A 225 8.31 -4.54 15.75
N GLY A 226 8.53 -3.36 15.18
CA GLY A 226 9.78 -2.60 15.30
C GLY A 226 9.64 -1.43 16.27
N ARG A 227 10.63 -1.26 17.15
CA ARG A 227 10.77 -0.08 18.00
C ARG A 227 11.48 1.03 17.22
N ARG A 228 10.86 1.57 16.17
CA ARG A 228 11.49 2.65 15.38
C ARG A 228 10.60 3.80 14.94
N SER A 229 9.29 3.76 15.21
CA SER A 229 8.39 4.88 14.88
C SER A 229 8.21 5.92 15.99
N THR A 230 8.89 5.80 17.14
CA THR A 230 8.98 6.88 18.16
C THR A 230 10.20 6.62 19.05
N LEU A 231 11.08 7.60 19.25
CA LEU A 231 12.02 7.67 20.39
C LEU A 231 12.32 9.15 20.71
N PRO A 232 12.69 9.50 21.96
CA PRO A 232 11.77 10.09 22.93
C PRO A 232 12.10 11.55 23.28
N GLY A 233 11.07 12.30 23.69
CA GLY A 233 11.19 13.54 24.46
C GLY A 233 9.77 14.03 24.74
N SER A 234 9.24 13.96 25.95
CA SER A 234 9.70 14.72 27.10
C SER A 234 9.45 13.97 28.42
N PHE A 235 10.47 13.88 29.27
CA PHE A 235 10.24 14.16 30.69
C PHE A 235 10.32 15.68 30.87
N PRO A 236 9.43 16.26 31.68
CA PRO A 236 9.95 17.03 32.80
C PRO A 236 9.15 16.80 34.10
N GLY A 237 9.87 16.84 35.23
CA GLY A 237 9.34 17.13 36.57
C GLY A 237 8.76 15.97 37.34
#